data_AF-A0A4Z0N013-F1
#
_entry.id   AF-A0A4Z0N013-F1
#
_cell.length_a   1.000
_cell.length_b   1.000
_cell.length_c   1.000
_cell.angle_alpha   90.00
_cell.angle_beta   90.00
_cell.angle_gamma   90.00
#
_symmetry.space_group_name_H-M   'P 1'
#
loop_
_entity.id
_entity.type
_entity.pdbx_description
1 polymer ?
#
loop_
_entity_poly.entity_id
_entity_poly.type
_entity_poly.pdbx_seq_one_letter_code
_entity_poly.pdbx_strand_id
1 'polypeptide(L)' 'MGANKNENLKPGNITPASGQYPVIGPRGGKTGDEVTSVKGNPLPPTPKAGQSYGKPDLTKNGSGTGAKGK' A
#
# COMPACT_ATOMS: atom_id res chain seq x y z
N MET A 1 -3.68 -16.08 -8.62
CA MET A 1 -4.41 -14.84 -8.27
C MET A 1 -3.41 -13.69 -8.18
N GLY A 2 -3.27 -12.89 -9.24
CA GLY A 2 -2.31 -11.78 -9.30
C GLY A 2 -2.95 -10.49 -8.80
N ALA A 3 -2.34 -9.84 -7.82
CA ALA A 3 -2.69 -8.47 -7.45
C ALA A 3 -2.44 -7.57 -8.67
N ASN A 4 -3.50 -7.03 -9.27
CA ASN A 4 -3.36 -6.08 -10.36
C ASN A 4 -2.58 -4.87 -9.82
N LYS A 5 -1.52 -4.50 -10.55
CA LYS A 5 -0.46 -3.56 -10.16
C LYS A 5 -0.95 -2.10 -9.94
N ASN A 6 -2.27 -1.89 -9.93
CA ASN A 6 -2.97 -0.61 -9.95
C ASN A 6 -4.15 -0.55 -8.95
N GLU A 7 -4.42 -1.61 -8.20
CA GLU A 7 -5.59 -1.68 -7.31
C GLU A 7 -5.23 -1.28 -5.90
N ASN A 8 -6.04 -0.42 -5.29
CA ASN A 8 -5.88 -0.02 -3.90
C ASN A 8 -5.85 -1.26 -2.99
N LEU A 9 -4.86 -1.33 -2.11
CA LEU A 9 -4.68 -2.45 -1.19
C LEU A 9 -5.79 -2.42 -0.13
N LYS A 10 -6.38 -3.57 0.19
CA LYS A 10 -7.48 -3.64 1.17
C LYS A 10 -6.97 -3.99 2.57
N PRO A 11 -7.70 -3.61 3.63
CA PRO A 11 -7.53 -4.21 4.95
C PRO A 11 -7.38 -5.74 4.88
N GLY A 12 -6.41 -6.29 5.61
CA GLY A 12 -6.16 -7.73 5.63
C GLY A 12 -5.38 -8.29 4.42
N ASN A 13 -5.14 -7.50 3.36
CA ASN A 13 -4.21 -7.93 2.31
C ASN A 13 -2.78 -8.02 2.87
N ILE A 14 -2.00 -8.97 2.36
CA ILE A 14 -0.58 -9.07 2.70
C ILE A 14 0.15 -7.84 2.16
N THR A 15 0.87 -7.16 3.06
CA THR A 15 1.67 -6.00 2.77
C THR A 15 2.79 -6.36 1.78
N PRO A 16 2.79 -5.78 0.55
CA PRO A 16 3.77 -6.14 -0.48
C PRO A 16 5.19 -5.70 -0.14
N ALA A 17 5.33 -4.62 0.63
CA ALA A 17 6.61 -4.04 1.02
C ALA A 17 6.51 -3.24 2.32
N SER A 18 7.58 -3.18 3.10
CA SER A 18 7.59 -2.40 4.33
C SER A 18 7.59 -0.91 4.00
N GLY A 19 6.72 -0.14 4.65
CA GLY A 19 6.61 1.29 4.41
C GLY A 19 5.35 1.91 4.98
N GLN A 20 5.14 3.18 4.66
CA GLN A 20 3.92 3.91 4.97
C GLN A 20 2.95 3.83 3.79
N TYR A 21 1.69 3.58 4.09
CA TYR A 21 0.62 3.42 3.13
C TYR A 21 -0.44 4.50 3.39
N PRO A 22 -0.66 5.42 2.44
CA PRO A 22 -1.69 6.43 2.58
C PRO A 22 -3.06 5.77 2.48
N VAL A 23 -3.99 6.18 3.34
CA VAL A 23 -5.38 5.75 3.29
C VAL A 23 -6.11 6.54 2.19
N ILE A 24 -6.80 5.80 1.34
CA ILE A 24 -7.59 6.25 0.22
C ILE A 24 -9.06 6.01 0.58
N GLY A 25 -9.86 7.05 0.51
CA GLY A 25 -11.30 7.00 0.72
C GLY A 25 -12.02 6.21 -0.38
N PRO A 26 -13.31 5.87 -0.17
CA PRO A 26 -14.13 5.10 -1.11
C PRO A 26 -14.29 5.73 -2.50
N ARG A 27 -13.98 7.03 -2.64
CA ARG A 27 -14.02 7.78 -3.91
C ARG A 27 -12.63 8.00 -4.53
N GLY A 28 -11.59 7.32 -4.04
CA GLY A 28 -10.22 7.46 -4.56
C GLY A 28 -9.45 8.69 -4.03
N GLY A 29 -10.07 9.52 -3.19
CA GLY A 29 -9.41 10.68 -2.56
C GLY A 29 -8.54 10.27 -1.37
N LYS A 30 -7.38 10.90 -1.21
CA LYS A 30 -6.53 10.71 -0.01
C LYS A 30 -7.26 11.23 1.22
N THR A 31 -7.30 10.46 2.30
CA THR A 31 -7.95 10.92 3.55
C THR A 31 -7.02 11.79 4.39
N GLY A 32 -5.72 11.73 4.15
CA GLY A 32 -4.69 12.36 5.00
C GLY A 32 -4.16 11.43 6.10
N ASP A 33 -4.80 10.27 6.28
CA ASP A 33 -4.30 9.24 7.19
C ASP A 33 -3.26 8.35 6.48
N GLU A 34 -2.29 7.86 7.24
CA GLU A 34 -1.25 6.95 6.76
C GLU A 34 -1.07 5.82 7.77
N VAL A 35 -0.83 4.61 7.28
CA VAL A 35 -0.51 3.46 8.15
C VAL A 35 0.86 2.91 7.82
N THR A 36 1.62 2.56 8.84
CA THR A 36 2.87 1.83 8.66
C THR A 36 2.58 0.34 8.70
N SER A 37 3.09 -0.40 7.71
CA SER A 37 3.03 -1.86 7.73
C SER A 37 4.33 -2.47 7.25
N VAL A 38 4.61 -3.69 7.73
CA VAL A 38 5.81 -4.46 7.42
C VAL A 38 5.48 -5.49 6.35
N LYS A 39 6.36 -5.66 5.37
CA LYS A 39 6.24 -6.67 4.31
C LYS A 39 5.88 -8.05 4.90
N GLY A 40 4.90 -8.72 4.29
CA GLY A 40 4.50 -10.07 4.70
C GLY A 40 3.48 -10.13 5.83
N ASN A 41 3.22 -9.02 6.53
CA ASN A 41 2.13 -8.94 7.51
C ASN A 41 0.82 -8.50 6.83
N PRO A 42 -0.35 -8.83 7.38
CA PRO A 42 -1.60 -8.27 6.92
C PRO A 42 -1.66 -6.77 7.18
N LEU A 43 -2.19 -6.00 6.23
CA LEU A 43 -2.47 -4.58 6.41
C LEU A 43 -3.52 -4.39 7.52
N PRO A 44 -3.35 -3.35 8.35
CA PRO A 44 -4.30 -3.07 9.42
C PRO A 44 -5.71 -2.76 8.87
N PRO A 45 -6.74 -2.81 9.72
CA PRO A 45 -8.07 -2.31 9.36
C PRO A 45 -8.04 -0.81 9.11
N THR A 46 -8.76 -0.35 8.09
CA THR A 46 -8.98 1.08 7.85
C THR A 46 -9.97 1.64 8.87
N PRO A 47 -9.82 2.91 9.29
CA PRO A 47 -10.69 3.52 10.30
C PRO A 47 -12.16 3.63 9.86
N LYS A 48 -12.44 3.66 8.55
CA LYS A 48 -13.82 3.62 8.02
C LYS A 48 -13.98 2.52 6.97
N ALA A 49 -15.20 1.99 6.88
CA ALA A 49 -15.59 1.04 5.85
C ALA A 49 -15.52 1.68 4.44
N GLY A 50 -15.11 0.89 3.44
CA GLY A 50 -14.95 1.35 2.06
C GLY A 50 -13.66 2.13 1.79
N GLN A 51 -12.80 2.31 2.78
CA GLN A 51 -11.45 2.83 2.56
C GLN A 51 -10.52 1.72 2.02
N SER A 52 -9.39 2.13 1.48
CA SER A 52 -8.33 1.26 0.97
C SER A 52 -6.98 1.95 1.16
N TYR A 53 -5.89 1.28 0.83
CA TYR A 53 -4.53 1.77 0.95
C TYR A 53 -3.95 2.05 -0.44
N GLY A 54 -3.26 3.18 -0.56
CA GLY A 54 -2.60 3.60 -1.78
C GLY A 54 -1.27 2.89 -2.01
N LYS A 55 -0.47 3.43 -2.94
CA LYS A 55 0.91 2.98 -3.15
C LYS A 55 1.73 3.25 -1.88
N PRO A 56 2.52 2.28 -1.40
CA PRO A 56 3.44 2.54 -0.31
C PRO A 56 4.45 3.61 -0.69
N ASP A 57 4.71 4.51 0.25
CA ASP A 57 5.95 5.26 0.24
C ASP A 57 7.07 4.33 0.73
N LEU A 58 7.77 3.77 -0.24
CA LEU A 58 8.91 2.90 0.00
C LEU A 58 10.11 3.77 0.35
N THR A 59 10.63 3.61 1.56
CA THR A 59 11.91 4.23 1.93
C THR A 59 13.00 3.56 1.07
N LYS A 60 13.40 4.28 0.02
CA LYS A 60 14.41 3.86 -0.95
C LYS A 60 15.79 3.81 -0.27
N ASN A 61 16.08 2.72 0.43
CA ASN A 61 17.46 2.33 0.66
C ASN A 61 18.00 1.89 -0.71
N GLY A 62 18.89 2.69 -1.30
CA GLY A 62 19.32 2.64 -2.71
C GLY A 62 20.03 1.37 -3.20
N SER A 63 19.72 0.19 -2.65
CA SER A 63 20.20 -1.10 -3.13
C SER A 63 19.03 -1.89 -3.71
N GLY A 64 18.70 -1.65 -4.98
CA GLY A 64 17.60 -2.40 -5.61
C GLY A 64 17.01 -1.86 -6.91
N THR A 65 17.50 -0.77 -7.51
CA THR A 65 17.17 -0.45 -8.91
C THR A 65 17.95 -1.36 -9.86
N GLY A 66 17.59 -2.64 -9.83
CA GLY A 66 17.99 -3.65 -10.79
C GLY A 66 16.77 -4.18 -11.53
N ALA A 67 16.08 -3.33 -12.31
CA ALA A 67 15.20 -3.74 -13.40
C ALA A 67 14.87 -2.56 -14.31
N LYS A 68 15.70 -2.36 -15.34
CA LYS A 68 15.35 -1.71 -16.61
C LYS A 68 14.18 -2.46 -17.28
N GLY A 69 13.41 -1.74 -18.09
CA GLY A 69 12.87 -2.26 -19.35
C GLY A 69 11.35 -2.31 -19.44
N LYS A 70 10.73 -1.27 -20.01
CA LYS A 70 10.60 -1.10 -21.46
C LYS A 70 10.48 0.38 -21.79
#